data_AF-A0A848FB74-F1
#
_entry.id   AF-A0A848FB74-F1
#
_cell.length_a   1.000
_cell.length_b   1.000
_cell.length_c   1.000
_cell.angle_alpha   90.00
_cell.angle_beta   90.00
_cell.angle_gamma   90.00
#
_symmetry.space_group_name_H-M   'P 1'
#
loop_
_entity.id
_entity.type
_entity.pdbx_description
1 polymer ?
#
loop_
_entity_poly.entity_id
_entity_poly.type
_entity_poly.pdbx_seq_one_letter_code
_entity_poly.pdbx_strand_id
1 'polypeptide(L)'
;MLLTGLAVFPAMAAQVLASRNNNARTGANLYEQRLSAANVNPRQFGHLFSQEVEGNIYAQPLVATDVKTGGGLRNIVYVATTDNLVYAFDADGTGRSRGFIWARRLGDPPGANPAAKVTVPLGGLLLPSIPNRAPRVGPVPWNDPAHFRNNATTFMGNVGVIGTPVIDRGRNAIYLVSRTKAGAQYVQTLHALDLSTGNQKPGSPVVLARDTSRTSFAAFMNQRTGLAIANDRLIVAWGSPGTGEDVNRYSGYVMAFNLDTLGRSGCFATGTRLGGGIGFWQAGRAPVVDGAGRVYLFSGNGGPRAADPVNLCTADGSFPAAPPLGVYLSNALLQLDFRRPQPLLHQALAPNQEALDVCDVDLGGSGPLLVPGTGTMVGGGKQGLLHVFSRSADGRHELTQTVQAYAGPPEYFGIRVDDQGVKRCARRGQPEAQGAHHIMGGPVYWESPVHGPLLYLSPESEYIQAFRFDKARSQLAPDPVMRSAAPVLRHPGAILSLSANGSQQGSGILWAVQGDRKVDSPEDPWIEQIRGVVRAFDADDLSRELWNSKQSDGPEFNFAKFTPVTVANGKVYVPTFSGKLIVYGLKP
;
A
#
# COMPACT_ATOMS: atom_id res chain seq x y z
N MET A 1 7.33 41.91 -38.28
CA MET A 1 6.23 40.98 -37.96
C MET A 1 6.85 39.59 -37.79
N LEU A 2 7.28 39.23 -36.58
CA LEU A 2 7.79 37.88 -36.28
C LEU A 2 6.72 37.16 -35.46
N LEU A 3 6.12 36.12 -36.04
CA LEU A 3 5.29 35.17 -35.31
C LEU A 3 6.20 34.32 -34.43
N THR A 4 6.11 34.49 -33.11
CA THR A 4 6.60 33.49 -32.14
C THR A 4 5.57 32.37 -32.08
N GLY A 5 5.89 31.22 -32.70
CA GLY A 5 5.11 30.00 -32.55
C GLY A 5 5.15 29.52 -31.10
N LEU A 6 3.99 29.41 -30.46
CA LEU A 6 3.87 28.70 -29.20
C LEU A 6 4.25 27.23 -29.43
N ALA A 7 5.31 26.76 -28.78
CA ALA A 7 5.56 25.35 -28.63
C ALA A 7 4.45 24.75 -27.76
N VAL A 8 3.52 24.03 -28.38
CA VAL A 8 2.56 23.18 -27.67
C VAL A 8 3.34 21.96 -27.19
N PHE A 9 3.76 21.96 -25.94
CA PHE A 9 4.25 20.74 -25.30
C PHE A 9 3.06 19.76 -25.20
N PRO A 10 3.19 18.50 -25.68
CA PRO A 10 2.13 17.52 -25.48
C PRO A 10 1.91 17.33 -23.98
N ALA A 11 0.68 17.50 -23.53
CA ALA A 11 0.30 17.24 -22.15
C ALA A 11 0.67 15.79 -21.79
N MET A 12 1.50 15.59 -20.77
CA MET A 12 1.82 14.23 -20.30
C MET A 12 0.58 13.59 -19.71
N ALA A 13 0.20 12.43 -20.26
CA ALA A 13 -0.91 11.64 -19.74
C ALA A 13 -0.61 11.13 -18.32
N ALA A 14 -1.65 11.07 -17.48
CA ALA A 14 -1.52 10.71 -16.08
C ALA A 14 -1.15 9.23 -15.93
N GLN A 15 -0.16 8.91 -15.09
CA GLN A 15 0.29 7.55 -14.81
C GLN A 15 0.38 7.30 -13.31
N VAL A 16 0.21 6.04 -12.91
CA VAL A 16 0.36 5.57 -11.53
C VAL A 16 1.18 4.29 -11.56
N LEU A 17 2.48 4.43 -11.30
CA LEU A 17 3.47 3.37 -11.53
C LEU A 17 3.89 2.63 -10.25
N ALA A 18 3.48 3.11 -9.09
CA ALA A 18 3.80 2.52 -7.81
C ALA A 18 2.69 2.83 -6.79
N SER A 19 2.70 2.10 -5.68
CA SER A 19 1.85 2.39 -4.53
C SER A 19 1.95 3.87 -4.12
N ARG A 20 0.80 4.52 -3.91
CA ARG A 20 0.70 5.94 -3.53
C ARG A 20 1.38 6.90 -4.53
N ASN A 21 1.27 6.57 -5.82
CA ASN A 21 1.55 7.40 -7.00
C ASN A 21 3.04 7.66 -7.29
N ASN A 22 3.85 8.01 -6.30
CA ASN A 22 5.24 8.40 -6.49
C ASN A 22 6.14 7.97 -5.34
N ASN A 23 7.45 8.13 -5.52
CA ASN A 23 8.47 7.73 -4.53
C ASN A 23 8.30 8.40 -3.16
N ALA A 24 7.75 9.61 -3.12
CA ALA A 24 7.44 10.33 -1.88
C ALA A 24 6.17 9.79 -1.17
N ARG A 25 5.43 8.87 -1.81
CA ARG A 25 4.16 8.29 -1.33
C ARG A 25 3.09 9.33 -1.01
N THR A 26 3.06 10.39 -1.82
CA THR A 26 2.11 11.51 -1.65
C THR A 26 0.64 11.09 -1.74
N GLY A 27 0.34 9.98 -2.43
CA GLY A 27 -1.03 9.53 -2.68
C GLY A 27 -1.81 10.39 -3.68
N ALA A 28 -1.12 11.33 -4.35
CA ALA A 28 -1.70 12.27 -5.31
C ALA A 28 -1.22 12.01 -6.74
N ASN A 29 -2.14 11.99 -7.70
CA ASN A 29 -1.86 12.13 -9.11
C ASN A 29 -2.10 13.59 -9.55
N LEU A 30 -1.02 14.33 -9.79
CA LEU A 30 -1.08 15.75 -10.17
C LEU A 30 -1.12 15.98 -11.69
N TYR A 31 -1.28 14.91 -12.48
CA TYR A 31 -1.37 14.98 -13.95
C TYR A 31 -2.79 14.66 -14.45
N GLU A 32 -3.79 14.64 -13.58
CA GLU A 32 -5.18 14.41 -13.96
C GLU A 32 -5.80 15.71 -14.47
N GLN A 33 -6.12 15.76 -15.77
CA GLN A 33 -6.61 16.96 -16.44
C GLN A 33 -8.08 16.88 -16.84
N ARG A 34 -8.69 15.69 -16.75
CA ARG A 34 -10.06 15.46 -17.23
C ARG A 34 -11.07 15.55 -16.10
N LEU A 35 -10.73 15.07 -14.89
CA LEU A 35 -11.60 15.17 -13.72
C LEU A 35 -11.36 16.48 -12.96
N SER A 36 -12.45 17.11 -12.52
CA SER A 36 -12.44 18.33 -11.70
C SER A 36 -13.67 18.38 -10.79
N ALA A 37 -13.67 19.27 -9.82
CA ALA A 37 -14.82 19.49 -8.95
C ALA A 37 -16.08 19.95 -9.72
N ALA A 38 -15.92 20.48 -10.94
CA ALA A 38 -17.02 20.90 -11.79
C ALA A 38 -17.76 19.72 -12.46
N ASN A 39 -17.04 18.65 -12.82
CA ASN A 39 -17.59 17.56 -13.64
C ASN A 39 -17.71 16.21 -12.93
N VAL A 40 -17.07 16.04 -11.77
CA VAL A 40 -17.34 14.91 -10.89
C VAL A 40 -18.59 15.21 -10.08
N ASN A 41 -19.74 14.85 -10.63
CA ASN A 41 -21.05 15.02 -10.01
C ASN A 41 -22.03 13.95 -10.53
N PRO A 42 -23.18 13.68 -9.87
CA PRO A 42 -24.10 12.62 -10.29
C PRO A 42 -24.66 12.76 -11.72
N ARG A 43 -24.66 13.97 -12.28
CA ARG A 43 -25.16 14.21 -13.64
C ARG A 43 -24.16 13.76 -14.69
N GLN A 44 -22.86 14.02 -14.48
CA GLN A 44 -21.82 13.84 -15.49
C GLN A 44 -20.85 12.70 -15.19
N PHE A 45 -20.78 12.20 -13.96
CA PHE A 45 -19.84 11.17 -13.54
C PHE A 45 -20.58 9.94 -13.02
N GLY A 46 -20.07 8.75 -13.34
CA GLY A 46 -20.71 7.50 -12.95
C GLY A 46 -19.94 6.26 -13.37
N HIS A 47 -20.55 5.11 -13.17
CA HIS A 47 -19.99 3.81 -13.57
C HIS A 47 -19.82 3.77 -15.10
N LEU A 48 -18.66 3.29 -15.56
CA LEU A 48 -18.39 3.07 -16.98
C LEU A 48 -18.47 1.58 -17.32
N PHE A 49 -17.69 0.77 -16.61
CA PHE A 49 -17.61 -0.68 -16.81
C PHE A 49 -16.94 -1.37 -15.62
N SER A 50 -16.96 -2.70 -15.63
CA SER A 50 -16.23 -3.53 -14.67
C SER A 50 -15.43 -4.60 -15.40
N GLN A 51 -14.19 -4.81 -14.95
CA GLN A 51 -13.36 -5.94 -15.37
C GLN A 51 -13.48 -7.04 -14.35
N GLU A 52 -13.85 -8.23 -14.80
CA GLU A 52 -13.87 -9.40 -13.92
C GLU A 52 -12.44 -9.93 -13.74
N VAL A 53 -12.11 -10.33 -12.52
CA VAL A 53 -10.82 -10.90 -12.13
C VAL A 53 -11.04 -12.05 -11.14
N GLU A 54 -10.15 -13.03 -11.17
CA GLU A 54 -10.11 -14.08 -10.14
C GLU A 54 -9.30 -13.61 -8.92
N GLY A 55 -9.87 -13.78 -7.72
CA GLY A 55 -9.28 -13.37 -6.45
C GLY A 55 -9.60 -11.93 -6.02
N ASN A 56 -9.15 -11.58 -4.82
CA ASN A 56 -9.30 -10.25 -4.22
C ASN A 56 -8.18 -9.31 -4.67
N ILE A 57 -8.49 -8.02 -4.81
CA ILE A 57 -7.53 -7.00 -5.24
C ILE A 57 -6.99 -6.26 -4.00
N TYR A 58 -5.96 -6.81 -3.37
CA TYR A 58 -5.22 -6.14 -2.26
C TYR A 58 -4.15 -5.16 -2.76
N ALA A 59 -3.58 -5.43 -3.93
CA ALA A 59 -2.61 -4.55 -4.57
C ALA A 59 -3.32 -3.35 -5.22
N GLN A 60 -2.79 -2.14 -5.05
CA GLN A 60 -3.31 -0.97 -5.76
C GLN A 60 -3.17 -1.19 -7.27
N PRO A 61 -4.26 -1.06 -8.06
CA PRO A 61 -4.17 -1.11 -9.52
C PRO A 61 -3.21 -0.05 -10.06
N LEU A 62 -2.38 -0.38 -11.04
CA LEU A 62 -1.40 0.55 -11.61
C LEU A 62 -1.78 0.93 -13.04
N VAL A 63 -1.48 2.16 -13.46
CA VAL A 63 -1.79 2.65 -14.81
C VAL A 63 -0.51 3.15 -15.48
N ALA A 64 -0.20 2.60 -16.65
CA ALA A 64 0.86 3.08 -17.53
C ALA A 64 0.28 3.51 -18.87
N THR A 65 0.65 4.71 -19.35
CA THR A 65 0.14 5.25 -20.62
C THR A 65 1.12 4.98 -21.76
N ASP A 66 0.64 4.90 -22.99
CA ASP A 66 1.49 4.72 -24.18
C ASP A 66 2.42 3.49 -24.08
N VAL A 67 1.91 2.38 -23.54
CA VAL A 67 2.62 1.09 -23.57
C VAL A 67 2.52 0.53 -24.97
N LYS A 68 3.68 0.21 -25.58
CA LYS A 68 3.72 -0.41 -26.90
C LYS A 68 3.28 -1.87 -26.82
N THR A 69 2.15 -2.19 -27.42
CA THR A 69 1.62 -3.55 -27.53
C THR A 69 1.65 -4.03 -29.00
N GLY A 70 1.35 -5.31 -29.23
CA GLY A 70 1.14 -5.82 -30.58
C GLY A 70 0.00 -5.11 -31.34
N GLY A 71 -0.94 -4.50 -30.63
CA GLY A 71 -2.04 -3.70 -31.20
C GLY A 71 -1.75 -2.19 -31.30
N GLY A 72 -0.52 -1.75 -31.04
CA GLY A 72 -0.12 -0.34 -31.00
C GLY A 72 0.03 0.20 -29.57
N LEU A 73 0.15 1.52 -29.43
CA LEU A 73 0.21 2.18 -28.12
C LEU A 73 -1.12 2.05 -27.39
N ARG A 74 -1.08 1.72 -26.10
CA ARG A 74 -2.24 1.58 -25.23
C ARG A 74 -1.99 2.17 -23.85
N ASN A 75 -3.04 2.72 -23.26
CA ASN A 75 -3.08 2.99 -21.84
C ASN A 75 -3.50 1.69 -21.15
N ILE A 76 -2.72 1.19 -20.20
CA ILE A 76 -2.96 -0.12 -19.60
C ILE A 76 -3.14 0.02 -18.10
N VAL A 77 -4.22 -0.58 -17.58
CA VAL A 77 -4.40 -0.84 -16.16
C VAL A 77 -3.94 -2.26 -15.83
N TYR A 78 -3.04 -2.37 -14.86
CA TYR A 78 -2.54 -3.63 -14.32
C TYR A 78 -3.19 -3.95 -13.00
N VAL A 79 -3.69 -5.18 -12.86
CA VAL A 79 -4.37 -5.67 -11.65
C VAL A 79 -3.69 -6.95 -11.20
N ALA A 80 -3.18 -6.97 -9.97
CA ALA A 80 -2.64 -8.17 -9.34
C ALA A 80 -3.56 -8.64 -8.22
N THR A 81 -3.79 -9.95 -8.12
CA THR A 81 -4.78 -10.51 -7.19
C THR A 81 -4.19 -11.53 -6.23
N THR A 82 -4.93 -11.79 -5.16
CA THR A 82 -4.63 -12.82 -4.16
C THR A 82 -4.49 -14.23 -4.74
N ASP A 83 -5.07 -14.46 -5.92
CA ASP A 83 -5.06 -15.78 -6.56
C ASP A 83 -3.86 -15.94 -7.50
N ASN A 84 -2.85 -15.09 -7.31
CA ASN A 84 -1.60 -15.08 -8.05
C ASN A 84 -1.83 -14.85 -9.55
N LEU A 85 -2.75 -13.96 -9.90
CA LEU A 85 -2.94 -13.51 -11.27
C LEU A 85 -2.55 -12.05 -11.43
N VAL A 86 -1.95 -11.74 -12.57
CA VAL A 86 -1.73 -10.38 -13.05
C VAL A 86 -2.49 -10.21 -14.36
N TYR A 87 -3.33 -9.20 -14.44
CA TYR A 87 -4.08 -8.83 -15.62
C TYR A 87 -3.56 -7.51 -16.19
N ALA A 88 -3.61 -7.38 -17.51
CA ALA A 88 -3.47 -6.13 -18.23
C ALA A 88 -4.72 -5.89 -19.06
N PHE A 89 -5.39 -4.76 -18.79
CA PHE A 89 -6.52 -4.29 -19.56
C PHE A 89 -6.18 -2.95 -20.20
N ASP A 90 -6.51 -2.80 -21.48
CA ASP A 90 -6.60 -1.52 -22.17
C ASP A 90 -7.61 -0.65 -21.43
N ALA A 91 -7.10 0.41 -20.82
CA ALA A 91 -7.84 1.39 -20.04
C ALA A 91 -8.86 2.16 -20.89
N ASP A 92 -8.66 2.24 -22.20
CA ASP A 92 -9.57 2.91 -23.16
C ASP A 92 -10.36 1.90 -24.00
N GLY A 93 -10.11 0.60 -23.79
CA GLY A 93 -10.74 -0.48 -24.54
C GLY A 93 -12.24 -0.56 -24.27
N THR A 94 -13.03 -0.31 -25.31
CA THR A 94 -14.49 -0.53 -25.31
C THR A 94 -14.83 -1.79 -26.13
N GLY A 95 -15.98 -2.42 -25.85
CA GLY A 95 -16.46 -3.57 -26.64
C GLY A 95 -16.33 -4.94 -25.96
N ARG A 96 -16.47 -6.02 -26.75
CA ARG A 96 -16.70 -7.40 -26.25
C ARG A 96 -15.56 -8.00 -25.42
N SER A 97 -14.30 -7.64 -25.70
CA SER A 97 -13.15 -8.08 -24.90
C SER A 97 -12.97 -7.28 -23.61
N ARG A 98 -13.76 -6.20 -23.42
CA ARG A 98 -13.59 -5.19 -22.38
C ARG A 98 -12.13 -4.76 -22.22
N GLY A 99 -11.41 -4.60 -23.33
CA GLY A 99 -10.00 -4.18 -23.28
C GLY A 99 -9.02 -5.22 -22.73
N PHE A 100 -9.39 -6.50 -22.52
CA PHE A 100 -8.40 -7.51 -22.13
C PHE A 100 -7.21 -7.57 -23.11
N ILE A 101 -5.99 -7.52 -22.57
CA ILE A 101 -4.74 -7.64 -23.34
C ILE A 101 -4.06 -8.98 -23.03
N TRP A 102 -3.74 -9.22 -21.75
CA TRP A 102 -3.14 -10.46 -21.30
C TRP A 102 -3.44 -10.72 -19.82
N ALA A 103 -3.31 -11.97 -19.40
CA ALA A 103 -3.25 -12.36 -17.99
C ALA A 103 -2.09 -13.34 -17.76
N ARG A 104 -1.54 -13.35 -16.55
CA ARG A 104 -0.48 -14.28 -16.14
C ARG A 104 -0.81 -14.87 -14.79
N ARG A 105 -0.92 -16.21 -14.72
CA ARG A 105 -0.92 -16.94 -13.44
C ARG A 105 0.52 -17.16 -12.99
N LEU A 106 0.78 -16.89 -11.71
CA LEU A 106 2.09 -17.02 -11.07
C LEU A 106 2.10 -18.34 -10.28
N GLY A 107 3.13 -19.16 -10.50
CA GLY A 107 3.21 -20.54 -10.01
C GLY A 107 3.27 -21.59 -11.13
N ASP A 108 2.94 -21.22 -12.36
CA ASP A 108 3.18 -22.06 -13.54
C ASP A 108 4.68 -22.11 -13.88
N PRO A 109 5.20 -23.25 -14.39
CA PRO A 109 6.61 -23.40 -14.75
C PRO A 109 7.06 -22.37 -15.81
N PRO A 110 8.36 -21.99 -15.83
CA PRO A 110 8.92 -21.11 -16.85
C PRO A 110 8.64 -21.64 -18.27
N GLY A 111 8.19 -20.78 -19.19
CA GLY A 111 7.79 -21.16 -20.55
C GLY A 111 6.33 -21.60 -20.70
N ALA A 112 5.55 -21.70 -19.60
CA ALA A 112 4.09 -21.80 -19.71
C ALA A 112 3.56 -20.57 -20.46
N ASN A 113 2.79 -20.82 -21.53
CA ASN A 113 2.26 -19.79 -22.41
C ASN A 113 1.37 -18.80 -21.61
N PRO A 114 1.67 -17.49 -21.55
CA PRO A 114 0.81 -16.50 -20.89
C PRO A 114 -0.56 -16.39 -21.53
N ALA A 115 -0.70 -16.83 -22.79
CA ALA A 115 -1.99 -16.89 -23.46
C ALA A 115 -2.82 -18.12 -23.03
N ALA A 116 -2.35 -18.96 -22.10
CA ALA A 116 -3.20 -19.93 -21.44
C ALA A 116 -4.06 -19.17 -20.41
N LYS A 117 -5.19 -18.56 -20.87
CA LYS A 117 -6.67 -18.79 -20.80
C LYS A 117 -7.58 -18.78 -19.50
N VAL A 118 -7.58 -17.86 -18.53
CA VAL A 118 -8.49 -17.94 -17.34
C VAL A 118 -9.99 -17.92 -17.72
N THR A 119 -10.84 -18.78 -17.13
CA THR A 119 -12.32 -18.67 -17.26
C THR A 119 -12.81 -17.55 -16.36
N VAL A 120 -12.70 -16.33 -16.86
CA VAL A 120 -13.44 -15.19 -16.33
C VAL A 120 -14.84 -15.29 -16.93
N PRO A 121 -15.93 -15.42 -16.15
CA PRO A 121 -17.28 -15.55 -16.69
C PRO A 121 -17.79 -14.21 -17.25
N LEU A 122 -17.13 -13.70 -18.30
CA LEU A 122 -17.56 -12.53 -19.05
C LEU A 122 -18.84 -12.86 -19.85
N GLY A 123 -19.99 -12.83 -19.18
CA GLY A 123 -21.31 -12.76 -19.81
C GLY A 123 -21.58 -13.80 -20.92
N GLY A 124 -21.21 -15.07 -20.71
CA GLY A 124 -21.58 -16.17 -21.60
C GLY A 124 -20.77 -16.28 -22.91
N LEU A 125 -19.68 -15.54 -23.07
CA LEU A 125 -18.77 -15.69 -24.22
C LEU A 125 -17.61 -16.64 -23.92
N LEU A 126 -17.45 -17.67 -24.76
CA LEU A 126 -16.25 -18.52 -24.82
C LEU A 126 -15.12 -17.77 -25.53
N LEU A 127 -14.37 -16.94 -24.80
CA LEU A 127 -13.01 -16.58 -25.22
C LEU A 127 -12.07 -17.77 -24.99
N PRO A 128 -10.92 -17.90 -25.69
CA PRO A 128 -10.08 -19.10 -25.62
C PRO A 128 -9.82 -19.51 -24.16
N SER A 129 -10.16 -20.76 -23.83
CA SER A 129 -10.43 -21.33 -22.49
C SER A 129 -9.30 -22.18 -21.84
N ILE A 130 -8.87 -21.92 -20.59
CA ILE A 130 -7.75 -22.62 -19.87
C ILE A 130 -8.32 -23.93 -19.42
N PRO A 131 -7.53 -25.01 -19.51
CA PRO A 131 -7.82 -26.21 -18.77
C PRO A 131 -7.86 -25.90 -17.27
N ASN A 132 -9.03 -26.07 -16.65
CA ASN A 132 -9.29 -26.07 -15.22
C ASN A 132 -8.39 -27.11 -14.49
N ARG A 133 -7.10 -26.82 -14.36
CA ARG A 133 -6.19 -27.56 -13.51
C ARG A 133 -5.96 -26.68 -12.31
N ALA A 134 -6.55 -27.07 -11.18
CA ALA A 134 -6.02 -26.69 -9.88
C ALA A 134 -4.49 -26.92 -9.98
N PRO A 135 -3.67 -25.87 -9.89
CA PRO A 135 -2.25 -26.06 -10.01
C PRO A 135 -1.83 -26.99 -8.86
N ARG A 136 -0.85 -27.88 -9.10
CA ARG A 136 -0.25 -28.65 -8.00
C ARG A 136 0.36 -27.72 -6.92
N VAL A 137 0.50 -26.43 -7.23
CA VAL A 137 1.04 -25.33 -6.41
C VAL A 137 0.13 -24.10 -6.54
N GLY A 138 -0.60 -23.73 -5.49
CA GLY A 138 -1.58 -22.62 -5.50
C GLY A 138 -1.18 -21.45 -4.60
N PRO A 139 -1.94 -20.33 -4.59
CA PRO A 139 -1.77 -19.31 -3.56
C PRO A 139 -2.02 -19.90 -2.17
N VAL A 140 -1.47 -19.29 -1.11
CA VAL A 140 -1.64 -19.81 0.26
C VAL A 140 -3.09 -19.58 0.70
N PRO A 141 -3.84 -20.60 1.12
CA PRO A 141 -5.21 -20.40 1.62
C PRO A 141 -5.22 -19.52 2.88
N TRP A 142 -6.26 -18.70 3.03
CA TRP A 142 -6.41 -17.82 4.21
C TRP A 142 -6.68 -18.58 5.51
N ASN A 143 -7.16 -19.81 5.42
CA ASN A 143 -7.47 -20.69 6.54
C ASN A 143 -6.39 -21.76 6.76
N ASP A 144 -5.18 -21.52 6.25
CA ASP A 144 -4.06 -22.44 6.39
C ASP A 144 -3.61 -22.55 7.85
N PRO A 145 -3.79 -23.71 8.52
CA PRO A 145 -3.56 -23.83 9.96
C PRO A 145 -2.09 -23.71 10.36
N ALA A 146 -1.16 -23.90 9.39
CA ALA A 146 0.27 -23.69 9.64
C ALA A 146 0.63 -22.20 9.65
N HIS A 147 -0.26 -21.32 9.18
CA HIS A 147 -0.02 -19.89 9.05
C HIS A 147 -0.95 -19.05 9.94
N PHE A 148 -2.20 -19.46 10.10
CA PHE A 148 -3.22 -18.77 10.87
C PHE A 148 -3.68 -19.65 12.03
N ARG A 149 -3.21 -19.34 13.25
CA ARG A 149 -3.77 -19.97 14.46
C ARG A 149 -5.08 -19.26 14.82
N ASN A 150 -6.06 -20.01 15.31
CA ASN A 150 -7.33 -19.49 15.83
C ASN A 150 -8.27 -18.83 14.82
N ASN A 151 -8.25 -19.26 13.55
CA ASN A 151 -9.24 -18.87 12.54
C ASN A 151 -9.36 -17.33 12.35
N ALA A 152 -8.31 -16.59 12.71
CA ALA A 152 -8.38 -15.15 12.79
C ALA A 152 -8.43 -14.53 11.39
N THR A 153 -9.60 -13.98 11.06
CA THR A 153 -10.08 -13.55 9.74
C THR A 153 -9.49 -12.22 9.25
N THR A 154 -8.24 -11.90 9.60
CA THR A 154 -7.63 -10.61 9.22
C THR A 154 -7.28 -10.50 7.74
N PHE A 155 -7.21 -11.61 7.01
CA PHE A 155 -7.12 -11.65 5.55
C PHE A 155 -8.36 -12.32 4.96
N MET A 156 -8.80 -11.81 3.82
CA MET A 156 -10.00 -12.26 3.13
C MET A 156 -9.59 -12.87 1.79
N GLY A 157 -9.93 -14.14 1.57
CA GLY A 157 -9.46 -14.88 0.40
C GLY A 157 -7.95 -15.19 0.47
N ASN A 158 -7.41 -15.85 -0.55
CA ASN A 158 -6.05 -16.38 -0.53
C ASN A 158 -4.96 -15.31 -0.24
N VAL A 159 -3.76 -15.76 0.10
CA VAL A 159 -2.58 -14.94 0.32
C VAL A 159 -1.55 -15.22 -0.79
N GLY A 160 -1.82 -14.64 -1.96
CA GLY A 160 -0.91 -14.61 -3.11
C GLY A 160 -0.22 -13.26 -3.23
N VAL A 161 -0.51 -12.53 -4.32
CA VAL A 161 -0.02 -11.15 -4.48
C VAL A 161 -0.89 -10.20 -3.66
N ILE A 162 -0.34 -9.66 -2.58
CA ILE A 162 -1.01 -8.69 -1.70
C ILE A 162 -0.23 -7.37 -1.59
N GLY A 163 1.07 -7.38 -1.86
CA GLY A 163 1.87 -6.16 -2.00
C GLY A 163 1.62 -5.49 -3.36
N THR A 164 1.50 -4.17 -3.35
CA THR A 164 1.35 -3.40 -4.60
C THR A 164 2.62 -3.54 -5.46
N PRO A 165 2.50 -3.94 -6.75
CA PRO A 165 3.61 -3.97 -7.69
C PRO A 165 4.29 -2.60 -7.90
N VAL A 166 5.38 -2.59 -8.66
CA VAL A 166 5.98 -1.36 -9.18
C VAL A 166 6.33 -1.52 -10.66
N ILE A 167 6.09 -0.47 -11.45
CA ILE A 167 6.36 -0.43 -12.89
C ILE A 167 7.63 0.38 -13.15
N ASP A 168 8.55 -0.20 -13.93
CA ASP A 168 9.66 0.50 -14.57
C ASP A 168 9.35 0.65 -16.07
N ARG A 169 9.09 1.88 -16.49
CA ARG A 169 8.81 2.21 -17.89
C ARG A 169 10.04 2.06 -18.79
N GLY A 170 11.24 2.35 -18.27
CA GLY A 170 12.48 2.23 -19.03
C GLY A 170 12.79 0.78 -19.40
N ARG A 171 12.46 -0.16 -18.51
CA ARG A 171 12.64 -1.60 -18.72
C ARG A 171 11.44 -2.31 -19.33
N ASN A 172 10.35 -1.58 -19.56
CA ASN A 172 9.05 -2.13 -19.96
C ASN A 172 8.64 -3.31 -19.04
N ALA A 173 8.77 -3.13 -17.72
CA ALA A 173 8.56 -4.20 -16.74
C ALA A 173 7.64 -3.80 -15.58
N ILE A 174 6.86 -4.76 -15.08
CA ILE A 174 6.16 -4.71 -13.78
C ILE A 174 6.77 -5.75 -12.85
N TYR A 175 7.13 -5.32 -11.63
CA TYR A 175 7.75 -6.15 -10.60
C TYR A 175 6.81 -6.41 -9.44
N LEU A 176 6.76 -7.65 -8.96
CA LEU A 176 5.86 -8.06 -7.88
C LEU A 176 6.33 -9.35 -7.20
N VAL A 177 5.83 -9.62 -6.00
CA VAL A 177 6.07 -10.88 -5.28
C VAL A 177 4.79 -11.68 -5.15
N SER A 178 4.84 -12.95 -5.55
CA SER A 178 3.78 -13.93 -5.30
C SER A 178 4.16 -14.83 -4.14
N ARG A 179 3.15 -15.37 -3.45
CA ARG A 179 3.33 -16.43 -2.46
C ARG A 179 2.51 -17.66 -2.84
N THR A 180 3.12 -18.83 -2.78
CA THR A 180 2.51 -20.10 -3.19
C THR A 180 2.77 -21.23 -2.19
N LYS A 181 1.91 -22.23 -2.17
CA LYS A 181 2.03 -23.45 -1.37
C LYS A 181 1.88 -24.72 -2.22
N ALA A 182 2.71 -25.71 -1.95
CA ALA A 182 2.67 -27.07 -2.52
C ALA A 182 2.87 -28.11 -1.40
N GLY A 183 1.80 -28.78 -0.96
CA GLY A 183 1.87 -29.62 0.24
C GLY A 183 2.30 -28.77 1.45
N ALA A 184 3.38 -29.14 2.14
CA ALA A 184 3.92 -28.36 3.27
C ALA A 184 4.93 -27.26 2.86
N GLN A 185 5.26 -27.14 1.58
CA GLN A 185 6.29 -26.23 1.08
C GLN A 185 5.69 -24.87 0.72
N TYR A 186 6.24 -23.80 1.28
CA TYR A 186 5.91 -22.42 0.96
C TYR A 186 7.01 -21.81 0.12
N VAL A 187 6.62 -21.05 -0.90
CA VAL A 187 7.56 -20.36 -1.77
C VAL A 187 7.10 -18.92 -1.95
N GLN A 188 8.03 -17.98 -1.88
CA GLN A 188 7.81 -16.62 -2.35
C GLN A 188 8.71 -16.36 -3.54
N THR A 189 8.16 -15.69 -4.54
CA THR A 189 8.80 -15.57 -5.85
C THR A 189 8.70 -14.14 -6.33
N LEU A 190 9.86 -13.55 -6.66
CA LEU A 190 9.96 -12.26 -7.32
C LEU A 190 9.79 -12.45 -8.83
N HIS A 191 8.86 -11.68 -9.40
CA HIS A 191 8.55 -11.65 -10.81
C HIS A 191 8.89 -10.29 -11.41
N ALA A 192 9.33 -10.30 -12.66
CA ALA A 192 9.44 -9.16 -13.55
C ALA A 192 8.73 -9.55 -14.85
N LEU A 193 7.56 -8.95 -15.10
CA LEU A 193 6.76 -9.26 -16.27
C LEU A 193 6.86 -8.12 -17.29
N ASP A 194 6.93 -8.45 -18.56
CA ASP A 194 6.84 -7.48 -19.65
C ASP A 194 5.46 -6.81 -19.67
N LEU A 195 5.44 -5.49 -19.70
CA LEU A 195 4.20 -4.69 -19.64
C LEU A 195 3.23 -5.00 -20.79
N SER A 196 3.76 -5.38 -21.96
CA SER A 196 2.97 -5.55 -23.17
C SER A 196 2.45 -6.97 -23.38
N THR A 197 3.10 -7.97 -22.78
CA THR A 197 2.82 -9.39 -23.03
C THR A 197 2.58 -10.24 -21.78
N GLY A 198 2.95 -9.76 -20.59
CA GLY A 198 2.90 -10.54 -19.36
C GLY A 198 3.94 -11.67 -19.29
N ASN A 199 4.86 -11.74 -20.26
CA ASN A 199 5.96 -12.69 -20.27
C ASN A 199 6.97 -12.37 -19.17
N GLN A 200 7.62 -13.38 -18.60
CA GLN A 200 8.76 -13.15 -17.70
C GLN A 200 9.89 -12.44 -18.46
N LYS A 201 10.48 -11.43 -17.84
CA LYS A 201 11.73 -10.82 -18.30
C LYS A 201 12.91 -11.77 -18.06
N PRO A 202 14.05 -11.59 -18.77
CA PRO A 202 15.28 -12.32 -18.48
C PRO A 202 15.65 -12.27 -17.00
N GLY A 203 16.13 -13.39 -16.44
CA GLY A 203 16.41 -13.51 -15.00
C GLY A 203 15.18 -13.75 -14.11
N SER A 204 13.97 -13.67 -14.65
CA SER A 204 12.71 -13.90 -13.92
C SER A 204 12.05 -15.24 -14.28
N PRO A 205 11.36 -15.92 -13.34
CA PRO A 205 11.17 -15.57 -11.92
C PRO A 205 12.34 -15.96 -11.01
N VAL A 206 12.48 -15.28 -9.87
CA VAL A 206 13.49 -15.57 -8.83
C VAL A 206 12.80 -16.03 -7.55
N VAL A 207 13.13 -17.24 -7.07
CA VAL A 207 12.68 -17.71 -5.75
C VAL A 207 13.41 -16.93 -4.67
N LEU A 208 12.65 -16.32 -3.77
CA LEU A 208 13.15 -15.53 -2.67
C LEU A 208 13.44 -16.42 -1.46
N ALA A 209 14.59 -16.20 -0.85
CA ALA A 209 15.04 -16.94 0.31
C ALA A 209 15.84 -16.04 1.26
N ARG A 210 15.75 -16.36 2.55
CA ARG A 210 16.61 -15.74 3.57
C ARG A 210 18.04 -16.27 3.50
N ASP A 211 18.20 -17.58 3.37
CA ASP A 211 19.46 -18.31 3.31
C ASP A 211 19.37 -19.47 2.28
N THR A 212 20.42 -20.29 2.18
CA THR A 212 20.45 -21.44 1.27
C THR A 212 19.38 -22.50 1.55
N SER A 213 18.76 -22.51 2.74
CA SER A 213 17.76 -23.49 3.16
C SER A 213 16.32 -23.18 2.70
N ARG A 214 16.07 -21.99 2.13
CA ARG A 214 14.84 -21.49 1.42
C ARG A 214 13.46 -21.63 2.11
N THR A 215 13.30 -22.47 3.15
CA THR A 215 11.99 -23.04 3.54
C THR A 215 11.35 -22.39 4.77
N SER A 216 12.13 -21.81 5.70
CA SER A 216 11.56 -21.18 6.91
C SER A 216 11.00 -19.78 6.65
N PHE A 217 11.63 -18.99 5.77
CA PHE A 217 11.24 -17.61 5.49
C PHE A 217 9.85 -17.49 4.83
N ALA A 218 9.61 -18.26 3.77
CA ALA A 218 8.37 -18.15 2.99
C ALA A 218 7.12 -18.65 3.75
N ALA A 219 7.32 -19.52 4.74
CA ALA A 219 6.25 -20.04 5.59
C ALA A 219 5.78 -19.03 6.66
N PHE A 220 6.69 -18.17 7.14
CA PHE A 220 6.44 -17.32 8.32
C PHE A 220 6.52 -15.81 8.05
N MET A 221 6.83 -15.35 6.83
CA MET A 221 6.82 -13.91 6.51
C MET A 221 5.75 -13.60 5.46
N ASN A 222 5.12 -12.42 5.54
CA ASN A 222 4.23 -11.93 4.48
C ASN A 222 4.80 -10.70 3.78
N GLN A 223 4.78 -10.76 2.44
CA GLN A 223 5.12 -9.65 1.56
C GLN A 223 3.86 -8.82 1.32
N ARG A 224 3.51 -7.96 2.29
CA ARG A 224 2.35 -7.08 2.20
C ARG A 224 2.71 -5.67 1.75
N THR A 225 3.90 -5.21 2.10
CA THR A 225 4.41 -3.88 1.74
C THR A 225 4.46 -3.73 0.22
N GLY A 226 4.08 -2.58 -0.32
CA GLY A 226 4.26 -2.31 -1.75
C GLY A 226 5.76 -2.28 -2.14
N LEU A 227 6.06 -2.54 -3.40
CA LEU A 227 7.43 -2.51 -3.89
C LEU A 227 7.83 -1.08 -4.27
N ALA A 228 9.12 -0.76 -4.17
CA ALA A 228 9.68 0.54 -4.56
C ALA A 228 10.93 0.38 -5.42
N ILE A 229 11.26 1.39 -6.21
CA ILE A 229 12.52 1.47 -6.95
C ILE A 229 13.37 2.59 -6.34
N ALA A 230 14.63 2.28 -6.00
CA ALA A 230 15.59 3.21 -5.45
C ALA A 230 16.98 3.02 -6.09
N ASN A 231 17.46 4.01 -6.84
CA ASN A 231 18.78 3.97 -7.52
C ASN A 231 19.03 2.65 -8.25
N ASP A 232 18.14 2.31 -9.18
CA ASP A 232 18.22 1.10 -10.00
C ASP A 232 18.10 -0.23 -9.25
N ARG A 233 17.63 -0.18 -8.00
CA ARG A 233 17.35 -1.36 -7.18
C ARG A 233 15.86 -1.46 -6.89
N LEU A 234 15.33 -2.66 -7.05
CA LEU A 234 14.02 -3.03 -6.57
C LEU A 234 14.07 -3.30 -5.06
N ILE A 235 13.24 -2.62 -4.30
CA ILE A 235 13.13 -2.74 -2.85
C ILE A 235 11.86 -3.52 -2.52
N VAL A 236 12.04 -4.59 -1.76
CA VAL A 236 10.97 -5.46 -1.27
C VAL A 236 11.07 -5.57 0.23
N ALA A 237 9.95 -5.46 0.94
CA ALA A 237 9.91 -5.57 2.39
C ALA A 237 8.82 -6.54 2.89
N TRP A 238 9.05 -7.09 4.09
CA TRP A 238 8.23 -8.10 4.73
C TRP A 238 7.91 -7.77 6.18
N GLY A 239 6.75 -8.24 6.63
CA GLY A 239 6.35 -8.24 8.05
C GLY A 239 5.84 -9.61 8.50
N SER A 240 5.15 -9.60 9.64
CA SER A 240 4.52 -10.77 10.27
C SER A 240 3.56 -11.52 9.34
N PRO A 241 3.37 -12.84 9.54
CA PRO A 241 2.44 -13.66 8.78
C PRO A 241 0.95 -13.31 9.02
N GLY A 242 0.63 -12.44 9.98
CA GLY A 242 -0.77 -12.21 10.35
C GLY A 242 -1.32 -13.33 11.23
N THR A 243 -2.58 -13.17 11.65
CA THR A 243 -3.08 -13.51 12.98
C THR A 243 -3.05 -14.99 13.41
N GLY A 244 -2.51 -15.18 14.62
CA GLY A 244 -2.44 -16.44 15.35
C GLY A 244 -1.56 -16.35 16.60
N GLU A 245 -1.62 -15.20 17.27
CA GLU A 245 -0.81 -14.77 18.41
C GLU A 245 0.60 -14.25 18.01
N ASP A 246 1.04 -13.18 18.67
CA ASP A 246 2.42 -12.72 18.78
C ASP A 246 3.35 -13.75 19.46
N VAL A 247 3.18 -15.04 19.13
CA VAL A 247 3.87 -16.18 19.77
C VAL A 247 4.86 -16.88 18.84
N ASN A 248 4.98 -16.47 17.56
CA ASN A 248 5.90 -17.10 16.61
C ASN A 248 7.03 -16.17 16.15
N ARG A 249 8.18 -16.79 15.81
CA ARG A 249 9.43 -16.14 15.40
C ARG A 249 9.26 -15.44 14.04
N TYR A 250 8.91 -14.16 14.03
CA TYR A 250 8.96 -13.34 12.82
C TYR A 250 10.04 -12.26 12.88
N SER A 251 10.40 -11.73 11.70
CA SER A 251 11.32 -10.61 11.53
C SER A 251 10.89 -9.77 10.34
N GLY A 252 11.23 -8.50 10.39
CA GLY A 252 11.13 -7.58 9.28
C GLY A 252 12.33 -7.79 8.40
N TYR A 253 12.09 -7.95 7.10
CA TYR A 253 13.13 -8.00 6.10
C TYR A 253 12.93 -6.86 5.11
N VAL A 254 14.03 -6.28 4.66
CA VAL A 254 14.08 -5.45 3.45
C VAL A 254 15.18 -6.01 2.57
N MET A 255 14.88 -6.31 1.32
CA MET A 255 15.85 -6.81 0.34
C MET A 255 15.84 -5.91 -0.88
N ALA A 256 17.03 -5.66 -1.42
CA ALA A 256 17.25 -4.91 -2.64
C ALA A 256 17.70 -5.87 -3.75
N PHE A 257 17.20 -5.69 -4.96
CA PHE A 257 17.54 -6.51 -6.13
C PHE A 257 17.94 -5.60 -7.30
N ASN A 258 18.93 -6.01 -8.09
CA ASN A 258 19.25 -5.33 -9.35
C ASN A 258 18.07 -5.49 -10.33
N LEU A 259 17.63 -4.41 -10.96
CA LEU A 259 16.42 -4.41 -11.80
C LEU A 259 16.58 -5.18 -13.14
N ASP A 260 17.82 -5.39 -13.60
CA ASP A 260 18.10 -6.09 -14.86
C ASP A 260 18.30 -7.58 -14.66
N THR A 261 18.97 -7.99 -13.58
CA THR A 261 19.32 -9.40 -13.33
C THR A 261 18.42 -10.06 -12.30
N LEU A 262 17.68 -9.27 -11.50
CA LEU A 262 16.96 -9.70 -10.30
C LEU A 262 17.86 -10.36 -9.23
N GLY A 263 19.19 -10.24 -9.38
CA GLY A 263 20.14 -10.66 -8.36
C GLY A 263 19.99 -9.79 -7.11
N ARG A 264 19.95 -10.42 -5.93
CA ARG A 264 19.93 -9.71 -4.66
C ARG A 264 21.20 -8.87 -4.51
N SER A 265 21.04 -7.57 -4.32
CA SER A 265 22.11 -6.57 -4.24
C SER A 265 22.31 -6.00 -2.82
N GLY A 266 21.42 -6.33 -1.89
CA GLY A 266 21.56 -5.98 -0.47
C GLY A 266 20.35 -6.42 0.34
N CYS A 267 20.50 -6.43 1.67
CA CYS A 267 19.42 -6.76 2.59
C CYS A 267 19.64 -6.24 4.01
N PHE A 268 18.53 -6.12 4.73
CA PHE A 268 18.45 -5.69 6.11
C PHE A 268 17.39 -6.53 6.82
N ALA A 269 17.65 -6.97 8.05
CA ALA A 269 16.66 -7.60 8.89
C ALA A 269 16.69 -7.07 10.32
N THR A 270 15.50 -6.94 10.92
CA THR A 270 15.31 -6.39 12.27
C THR A 270 15.61 -7.37 13.40
N GLY A 271 16.06 -8.59 13.08
CA GLY A 271 16.39 -9.64 14.05
C GLY A 271 15.24 -10.64 14.30
N THR A 272 15.56 -11.89 14.63
CA THR A 272 14.57 -12.95 14.97
C THR A 272 14.41 -13.07 16.48
N ARG A 273 13.20 -12.84 17.00
CA ARG A 273 12.86 -13.02 18.42
C ARG A 273 11.88 -14.18 18.63
N LEU A 274 11.98 -14.84 19.79
CA LEU A 274 10.93 -15.73 20.30
C LEU A 274 9.85 -14.85 20.96
N GLY A 275 8.57 -15.02 20.60
CA GLY A 275 7.46 -14.21 21.15
C GLY A 275 7.15 -12.90 20.42
N GLY A 276 7.33 -12.86 19.08
CA GLY A 276 7.02 -11.69 18.24
C GLY A 276 8.25 -10.83 17.91
N GLY A 277 8.44 -10.50 16.63
CA GLY A 277 9.55 -9.67 16.14
C GLY A 277 9.12 -8.27 15.72
N ILE A 278 10.04 -7.53 15.10
CA ILE A 278 9.75 -6.21 14.50
C ILE A 278 9.43 -6.42 13.03
N GLY A 279 8.32 -5.91 12.50
CA GLY A 279 7.93 -6.11 11.09
C GLY A 279 7.73 -4.82 10.30
N PHE A 280 7.56 -4.97 8.98
CA PHE A 280 7.19 -3.88 8.07
C PHE A 280 5.80 -4.16 7.47
N TRP A 281 4.77 -3.52 8.03
CA TRP A 281 3.36 -3.76 7.71
C TRP A 281 2.79 -2.77 6.70
N GLN A 282 3.02 -1.46 6.92
CA GLN A 282 2.80 -0.36 5.98
C GLN A 282 1.37 -0.18 5.43
N ALA A 283 0.38 -0.93 5.93
CA ALA A 283 -0.95 -1.06 5.30
C ALA A 283 -0.87 -1.19 3.75
N GLY A 284 0.06 -2.00 3.24
CA GLY A 284 0.22 -2.20 1.79
C GLY A 284 0.92 -1.06 1.03
N ARG A 285 1.31 0.03 1.72
CA ARG A 285 2.11 1.13 1.15
C ARG A 285 3.51 0.63 0.81
N ALA A 286 4.11 1.19 -0.22
CA ALA A 286 5.53 0.97 -0.54
C ALA A 286 6.43 1.89 0.30
N PRO A 287 7.71 1.53 0.53
CA PRO A 287 8.67 2.42 1.18
C PRO A 287 8.77 3.76 0.44
N VAL A 288 9.00 4.82 1.20
CA VAL A 288 9.35 6.13 0.64
C VAL A 288 10.78 6.07 0.12
N VAL A 289 11.02 6.70 -1.03
CA VAL A 289 12.36 6.83 -1.62
C VAL A 289 12.63 8.30 -1.87
N ASP A 290 13.72 8.84 -1.32
CA ASP A 290 14.08 10.24 -1.53
C ASP A 290 14.88 10.45 -2.83
N GLY A 291 15.20 11.72 -3.15
CA GLY A 291 15.98 12.07 -4.33
C GLY A 291 17.43 11.55 -4.35
N ALA A 292 17.96 11.11 -3.20
CA ALA A 292 19.26 10.44 -3.11
C ALA A 292 19.12 8.91 -3.23
N GLY A 293 17.90 8.40 -3.38
CA GLY A 293 17.53 6.98 -3.39
C GLY A 293 17.72 6.28 -2.05
N ARG A 294 17.63 7.01 -0.95
CA ARG A 294 17.51 6.44 0.39
C ARG A 294 16.08 5.96 0.61
N VAL A 295 15.93 4.86 1.33
CA VAL A 295 14.67 4.15 1.54
C VAL A 295 14.19 4.38 2.97
N TYR A 296 12.91 4.69 3.14
CA TYR A 296 12.30 5.01 4.41
C TYR A 296 11.04 4.19 4.66
N LEU A 297 10.92 3.66 5.87
CA LEU A 297 9.79 2.85 6.30
C LEU A 297 9.60 2.88 7.81
N PHE A 298 8.35 2.81 8.24
CA PHE A 298 8.01 2.54 9.63
C PHE A 298 8.11 1.05 9.94
N SER A 299 8.75 0.75 11.06
CA SER A 299 8.64 -0.53 11.75
C SER A 299 7.52 -0.50 12.79
N GLY A 300 7.05 -1.67 13.19
CA GLY A 300 6.12 -1.86 14.32
C GLY A 300 6.49 -3.10 15.13
N ASN A 301 5.87 -3.24 16.31
CA ASN A 301 6.09 -4.34 17.26
C ASN A 301 7.58 -4.48 17.68
N GLY A 302 7.89 -5.44 18.56
CA GLY A 302 9.27 -5.79 18.92
C GLY A 302 9.51 -6.04 20.40
N GLY A 303 8.72 -5.40 21.28
CA GLY A 303 8.72 -5.59 22.73
C GLY A 303 9.83 -4.81 23.48
N PRO A 304 9.67 -4.57 24.81
CA PRO A 304 10.44 -3.60 25.61
C PRO A 304 11.96 -3.78 25.76
N ARG A 305 12.59 -4.79 25.14
CA ARG A 305 13.94 -5.22 25.53
C ARG A 305 15.04 -4.51 24.76
N ALA A 306 16.15 -4.30 25.47
CA ALA A 306 17.39 -3.68 25.02
C ALA A 306 17.81 -4.11 23.61
N ALA A 307 18.28 -3.13 22.82
CA ALA A 307 19.16 -3.27 21.67
C ALA A 307 18.96 -4.53 20.79
N ASP A 308 18.26 -4.39 19.67
CA ASP A 308 18.12 -5.49 18.72
C ASP A 308 19.44 -5.84 18.02
N PRO A 309 19.75 -7.15 17.83
CA PRO A 309 20.74 -7.55 16.86
C PRO A 309 20.23 -7.21 15.46
N VAL A 310 20.83 -6.19 14.85
CA VAL A 310 20.65 -5.87 13.44
C VAL A 310 21.31 -6.98 12.64
N ASN A 311 20.52 -7.85 12.03
CA ASN A 311 21.06 -8.86 11.12
C ASN A 311 21.25 -8.22 9.75
N LEU A 312 22.49 -7.82 9.48
CA LEU A 312 22.93 -7.46 8.14
C LEU A 312 23.17 -8.73 7.35
N CYS A 313 22.88 -8.70 6.05
CA CYS A 313 23.27 -9.80 5.21
C CYS A 313 24.64 -9.55 4.56
N THR A 314 25.37 -10.62 4.29
CA THR A 314 26.65 -10.59 3.56
C THR A 314 26.42 -10.38 2.07
N ALA A 315 27.49 -10.25 1.28
CA ALA A 315 27.38 -10.03 -0.17
C ALA A 315 26.73 -11.22 -0.92
N ASP A 316 26.86 -12.45 -0.39
CA ASP A 316 26.11 -13.64 -0.86
C ASP A 316 24.67 -13.69 -0.29
N GLY A 317 24.34 -12.72 0.58
CA GLY A 317 23.13 -12.50 1.33
C GLY A 317 22.74 -13.62 2.30
N SER A 318 23.73 -14.33 2.84
CA SER A 318 23.53 -15.00 4.13
C SER A 318 23.28 -13.95 5.22
N PHE A 319 22.54 -14.29 6.28
CA PHE A 319 22.37 -13.43 7.46
C PHE A 319 23.25 -14.02 8.58
N PRO A 320 24.55 -13.67 8.67
CA PRO A 320 25.38 -14.14 9.77
C PRO A 320 24.84 -13.63 11.10
N ALA A 321 25.14 -14.34 12.18
CA ALA A 321 24.87 -13.84 13.52
C ALA A 321 25.65 -12.53 13.71
N ALA A 322 24.94 -11.40 13.79
CA ALA A 322 25.55 -10.11 14.00
C ALA A 322 25.72 -9.84 15.51
N PRO A 323 26.80 -9.15 15.94
CA PRO A 323 26.87 -8.61 17.29
C PRO A 323 25.71 -7.59 17.47
N PRO A 324 25.09 -7.52 18.66
CA PRO A 324 24.00 -6.57 18.91
C PRO A 324 24.54 -5.14 18.72
N LEU A 325 24.02 -4.42 17.71
CA LEU A 325 24.42 -3.04 17.43
C LEU A 325 23.90 -2.04 18.47
N GLY A 326 23.21 -2.48 19.52
CA GLY A 326 22.74 -1.54 20.54
C GLY A 326 21.45 -0.80 20.17
N VAL A 327 20.84 -1.08 19.02
CA VAL A 327 19.84 -0.18 18.39
C VAL A 327 18.40 -0.63 18.65
N TYR A 328 17.53 0.30 19.01
CA TYR A 328 16.08 0.09 19.04
C TYR A 328 15.50 0.27 17.65
N LEU A 329 14.86 -0.79 17.13
CA LEU A 329 14.25 -0.79 15.80
C LEU A 329 12.72 -0.94 15.86
N SER A 330 12.14 -1.18 17.04
CA SER A 330 10.69 -1.15 17.26
C SER A 330 10.14 0.26 17.03
N ASN A 331 8.91 0.35 16.52
CA ASN A 331 8.14 1.59 16.29
C ASN A 331 8.97 2.82 15.90
N ALA A 332 9.74 2.69 14.81
CA ALA A 332 10.71 3.68 14.36
C ALA A 332 10.57 4.01 12.87
N LEU A 333 10.94 5.24 12.51
CA LEU A 333 11.29 5.58 11.13
C LEU A 333 12.71 5.08 10.85
N LEU A 334 12.84 4.09 9.98
CA LEU A 334 14.14 3.59 9.52
C LEU A 334 14.58 4.31 8.24
N GLN A 335 15.85 4.69 8.19
CA GLN A 335 16.51 5.24 7.00
C GLN A 335 17.58 4.26 6.50
N LEU A 336 17.38 3.75 5.28
CA LEU A 336 18.24 2.75 4.65
C LEU A 336 18.88 3.26 3.35
N ASP A 337 20.07 2.77 3.01
CA ASP A 337 20.74 2.99 1.71
C ASP A 337 21.44 1.72 1.22
N PHE A 338 20.80 1.04 0.26
CA PHE A 338 21.27 -0.23 -0.31
C PHE A 338 22.42 -0.09 -1.31
N ARG A 339 23.00 1.11 -1.47
CA ARG A 339 24.32 1.27 -2.11
C ARG A 339 25.47 0.94 -1.16
N ARG A 340 25.18 0.84 0.14
CA ARG A 340 26.17 0.53 1.18
C ARG A 340 26.09 -0.95 1.59
N PRO A 341 27.21 -1.57 1.98
CA PRO A 341 27.20 -2.92 2.56
C PRO A 341 26.38 -3.01 3.85
N GLN A 342 26.36 -1.95 4.65
CA GLN A 342 25.49 -1.81 5.82
C GLN A 342 24.39 -0.80 5.48
N PRO A 343 23.16 -1.23 5.14
CA PRO A 343 22.16 -0.32 4.62
C PRO A 343 21.58 0.61 5.69
N LEU A 344 21.51 0.21 6.96
CA LEU A 344 20.95 1.05 8.02
C LEU A 344 21.83 2.27 8.26
N LEU A 345 21.30 3.45 7.95
CA LEU A 345 21.97 4.73 8.19
C LEU A 345 21.57 5.32 9.55
N HIS A 346 20.28 5.28 9.86
CA HIS A 346 19.71 5.92 11.05
C HIS A 346 18.29 5.42 11.35
N GLN A 347 17.84 5.65 12.58
CA GLN A 347 16.48 5.39 13.04
C GLN A 347 16.00 6.52 13.97
N ALA A 348 14.74 6.93 13.80
CA ALA A 348 14.07 7.90 14.67
C ALA A 348 12.90 7.22 15.39
N LEU A 349 12.90 7.24 16.72
CA LEU A 349 11.92 6.52 17.54
C LEU A 349 10.65 7.35 17.73
N ALA A 350 9.48 6.69 17.71
CA ALA A 350 8.27 7.23 18.30
C ALA A 350 8.37 7.28 19.84
N PRO A 351 7.60 8.12 20.54
CA PRO A 351 7.59 8.12 22.01
C PRO A 351 6.91 6.86 22.56
N ASN A 352 7.20 6.52 23.83
CA ASN A 352 6.52 5.45 24.59
C ASN A 352 6.54 4.06 23.92
N GLN A 353 7.67 3.69 23.33
CA GLN A 353 7.93 2.40 22.65
C GLN A 353 7.34 1.18 23.36
N GLU A 354 7.53 1.10 24.68
CA GLU A 354 7.03 -0.02 25.47
C GLU A 354 5.50 -0.10 25.47
N ALA A 355 4.81 1.03 25.60
CA ALA A 355 3.35 1.06 25.56
C ALA A 355 2.84 0.76 24.15
N LEU A 356 3.51 1.25 23.10
CA LEU A 356 3.17 0.93 21.71
C LEU A 356 3.15 -0.58 21.46
N ASP A 357 4.13 -1.29 22.02
CA ASP A 357 4.24 -2.73 21.89
C ASP A 357 3.25 -3.50 22.80
N VAL A 358 3.16 -3.15 24.09
CA VAL A 358 2.27 -3.85 25.04
C VAL A 358 0.79 -3.68 24.70
N CYS A 359 0.41 -2.54 24.11
CA CYS A 359 -0.97 -2.23 23.76
C CYS A 359 -1.35 -2.56 22.30
N ASP A 360 -0.41 -3.08 21.50
CA ASP A 360 -0.58 -3.27 20.05
C ASP A 360 -1.07 -1.99 19.33
N VAL A 361 -0.47 -0.85 19.69
CA VAL A 361 -0.76 0.46 19.09
C VAL A 361 0.43 0.98 18.28
N ASP A 362 1.08 0.06 17.56
CA ASP A 362 2.34 0.26 16.85
C ASP A 362 2.30 1.35 15.75
N LEU A 363 3.48 1.93 15.49
CA LEU A 363 3.70 2.90 14.41
C LEU A 363 3.58 2.24 13.02
N GLY A 364 3.91 0.95 12.92
CA GLY A 364 3.98 0.18 11.68
C GLY A 364 2.64 -0.08 11.00
N GLY A 365 1.52 0.24 11.65
CA GLY A 365 0.15 0.14 11.12
C GLY A 365 -0.03 0.84 9.77
N SER A 366 0.72 1.93 9.51
CA SER A 366 0.79 2.61 8.22
C SER A 366 2.24 2.84 7.77
N GLY A 367 2.45 3.81 6.87
CA GLY A 367 3.74 4.18 6.32
C GLY A 367 3.94 5.69 6.25
N PRO A 368 5.21 6.17 6.20
CA PRO A 368 5.50 7.58 6.06
C PRO A 368 5.13 8.11 4.67
N LEU A 369 5.10 9.42 4.57
CA LEU A 369 5.07 10.23 3.35
C LEU A 369 6.22 11.24 3.44
N LEU A 370 6.97 11.45 2.36
CA LEU A 370 7.92 12.56 2.25
C LEU A 370 7.19 13.79 1.74
N VAL A 371 7.20 14.87 2.51
CA VAL A 371 6.57 16.13 2.08
C VAL A 371 7.38 16.73 0.91
N PRO A 372 6.77 16.93 -0.27
CA PRO A 372 7.50 17.45 -1.43
C PRO A 372 8.15 18.81 -1.19
N GLY A 373 9.41 18.94 -1.62
CA GLY A 373 10.21 20.15 -1.46
C GLY A 373 10.86 20.30 -0.09
N THR A 374 10.74 19.30 0.80
CA THR A 374 11.39 19.30 2.11
C THR A 374 12.17 18.00 2.34
N GLY A 375 12.75 17.85 3.53
CA GLY A 375 13.26 16.59 4.05
C GLY A 375 12.36 15.98 5.14
N THR A 376 11.09 16.38 5.21
CA THR A 376 10.20 16.04 6.33
C THR A 376 9.38 14.80 6.00
N MET A 377 9.43 13.80 6.87
CA MET A 377 8.56 12.62 6.81
C MET A 377 7.38 12.80 7.75
N VAL A 378 6.17 12.51 7.28
CA VAL A 378 4.96 12.54 8.10
C VAL A 378 4.22 11.22 7.98
N GLY A 379 3.74 10.68 9.09
CA GLY A 379 2.90 9.49 9.12
C GLY A 379 2.45 9.14 10.53
N GLY A 380 1.57 8.17 10.66
CA GLY A 380 1.04 7.71 11.94
C GLY A 380 0.78 6.21 11.92
N GLY A 381 0.32 5.68 13.04
CA GLY A 381 0.01 4.26 13.20
C GLY A 381 -1.24 4.02 14.02
N LYS A 382 -1.30 2.87 14.68
CA LYS A 382 -2.47 2.46 15.45
C LYS A 382 -2.74 3.36 16.66
N GLN A 383 -1.76 4.12 17.15
CA GLN A 383 -2.00 5.09 18.23
C GLN A 383 -2.93 6.28 17.85
N GLY A 384 -3.22 6.50 16.56
CA GLY A 384 -4.00 7.66 16.10
C GLY A 384 -3.27 9.00 16.16
N LEU A 385 -1.95 8.97 16.34
CA LEU A 385 -1.09 10.15 16.33
C LEU A 385 -0.33 10.25 15.01
N LEU A 386 -0.26 11.46 14.45
CA LEU A 386 0.66 11.82 13.38
C LEU A 386 1.99 12.26 13.98
N HIS A 387 3.08 11.73 13.45
CA HIS A 387 4.45 12.09 13.81
C HIS A 387 5.13 12.79 12.64
N VAL A 388 5.80 13.90 12.94
CA VAL A 388 6.60 14.69 11.99
C VAL A 388 8.07 14.48 12.30
N PHE A 389 8.77 13.83 11.38
CA PHE A 389 10.20 13.61 11.45
C PHE A 389 10.92 14.56 10.50
N SER A 390 11.67 15.50 11.05
CA SER A 390 12.40 16.49 10.26
C SER A 390 13.84 16.05 10.02
N ARG A 391 14.35 16.31 8.83
CA ARG A 391 15.73 15.99 8.47
C ARG A 391 16.70 17.08 8.96
N SER A 392 17.67 16.69 9.77
CA SER A 392 18.78 17.54 10.20
C SER A 392 19.81 17.78 9.09
N ALA A 393 20.71 18.74 9.30
CA ALA A 393 21.75 19.12 8.34
C ALA A 393 22.70 17.95 7.98
N ASP A 394 22.97 17.06 8.92
CA ASP A 394 23.78 15.84 8.73
C ASP A 394 23.00 14.70 8.02
N GLY A 395 21.73 14.93 7.68
CA GLY A 395 20.90 14.02 6.91
C GLY A 395 20.21 12.91 7.71
N ARG A 396 20.28 12.95 9.05
CA ARG A 396 19.46 12.14 9.95
C ARG A 396 18.05 12.72 10.08
N HIS A 397 17.10 11.91 10.55
CA HIS A 397 15.74 12.36 10.83
C HIS A 397 15.50 12.28 12.33
N GLU A 398 14.83 13.28 12.88
CA GLU A 398 14.47 13.31 14.30
C GLU A 398 12.98 13.59 14.43
N LEU A 399 12.33 12.98 15.43
CA LEU A 399 10.95 13.30 15.75
C LEU A 399 10.89 14.73 16.31
N THR A 400 10.21 15.62 15.58
CA THR A 400 10.11 17.04 15.92
C THR A 400 8.74 17.48 16.38
N GLN A 401 7.70 16.73 16.02
CA GLN A 401 6.33 17.04 16.41
C GLN A 401 5.46 15.79 16.41
N THR A 402 4.47 15.78 17.31
CA THR A 402 3.37 14.81 17.33
C THR A 402 2.05 15.58 17.36
N VAL A 403 1.10 15.19 16.51
CA VAL A 403 -0.24 15.79 16.39
C VAL A 403 -1.30 14.70 16.57
N GLN A 404 -2.31 14.97 17.38
CA GLN A 404 -3.44 14.06 17.57
C GLN A 404 -4.43 14.23 16.42
N ALA A 405 -4.84 13.11 15.80
CA ALA A 405 -5.73 13.13 14.64
C ALA A 405 -7.19 12.77 14.97
N TYR A 406 -7.55 12.53 16.22
CA TYR A 406 -8.92 12.18 16.61
C TYR A 406 -9.44 13.09 17.72
N ALA A 407 -10.75 13.23 17.82
CA ALA A 407 -11.39 13.96 18.91
C ALA A 407 -11.42 13.12 20.20
N GLY A 408 -11.14 13.78 21.33
CA GLY A 408 -11.17 13.15 22.65
C GLY A 408 -9.87 13.35 23.43
N PRO A 409 -9.83 12.92 24.70
CA PRO A 409 -8.57 12.90 25.43
C PRO A 409 -7.59 11.97 24.70
N PRO A 410 -6.28 12.26 24.70
CA PRO A 410 -5.29 11.31 24.24
C PRO A 410 -5.53 9.98 24.94
N GLU A 411 -5.71 8.89 24.18
CA GLU A 411 -5.75 7.56 24.76
C GLU A 411 -4.41 7.34 25.48
N TYR A 412 -4.45 7.43 26.80
CA TYR A 412 -3.30 7.15 27.64
C TYR A 412 -3.11 5.64 27.66
N PHE A 413 -2.33 5.14 26.71
CA PHE A 413 -1.84 3.77 26.71
C PHE A 413 -0.79 3.63 27.79
N GLY A 414 -1.25 3.30 29.00
CA GLY A 414 -0.38 2.95 30.11
C GLY A 414 -0.07 1.47 30.12
N ILE A 415 0.83 1.08 31.03
CA ILE A 415 1.12 -0.32 31.32
C ILE A 415 0.72 -0.56 32.78
N ARG A 416 -0.14 -1.54 33.01
CA ARG A 416 -0.36 -2.11 34.34
C ARG A 416 0.36 -3.44 34.41
N VAL A 417 0.82 -3.81 35.60
CA VAL A 417 1.33 -5.15 35.87
C VAL A 417 0.22 -5.86 36.63
N ASP A 418 -0.23 -7.01 36.12
CA ASP A 418 -1.22 -7.82 36.84
C ASP A 418 -0.58 -8.57 38.04
N ASP A 419 -1.41 -9.23 38.84
CA ASP A 419 -0.96 -9.95 40.04
C ASP A 419 0.03 -11.09 39.74
N GLN A 420 0.16 -11.49 38.46
CA GLN A 420 1.10 -12.50 37.98
C GLN A 420 2.42 -11.89 37.47
N GLY A 421 2.59 -10.57 37.57
CA GLY A 421 3.76 -9.86 37.04
C GLY A 421 3.72 -9.62 35.54
N VAL A 422 2.60 -9.87 34.86
CA VAL A 422 2.46 -9.71 33.41
C VAL A 422 2.07 -8.26 33.09
N LYS A 423 2.88 -7.63 32.24
CA LYS A 423 2.56 -6.31 31.68
C LYS A 423 1.35 -6.41 30.77
N ARG A 424 0.32 -5.62 31.06
CA ARG A 424 -0.91 -5.50 30.28
C ARG A 424 -1.18 -4.05 29.93
N CYS A 425 -1.83 -3.84 28.80
CA CYS A 425 -2.31 -2.52 28.44
C CYS A 425 -3.26 -1.99 29.50
N ALA A 426 -2.99 -0.78 30.02
CA ALA A 426 -3.88 -0.06 30.91
C ALA A 426 -4.61 1.02 30.10
N ARG A 427 -5.88 0.76 29.76
CA ARG A 427 -6.79 1.75 29.20
C ARG A 427 -7.62 2.37 30.32
N ARG A 428 -7.68 3.70 30.41
CA ARG A 428 -8.51 4.38 31.42
C ARG A 428 -9.98 4.37 30.98
N GLY A 429 -10.85 3.65 31.70
CA GLY A 429 -12.31 3.79 31.61
C GLY A 429 -13.03 3.08 30.47
N GLN A 430 -12.47 2.03 29.85
CA GLN A 430 -13.15 1.24 28.81
C GLN A 430 -12.94 -0.27 29.03
N PRO A 431 -14.00 -1.12 29.02
CA PRO A 431 -13.87 -2.55 29.28
C PRO A 431 -13.17 -3.37 28.18
N GLU A 432 -13.36 -3.11 26.89
CA GLU A 432 -12.72 -3.89 25.81
C GLU A 432 -12.93 -3.27 24.42
N ALA A 433 -11.83 -2.95 23.73
CA ALA A 433 -11.61 -2.93 22.26
C ALA A 433 -10.34 -2.10 21.99
N GLN A 434 -9.48 -2.55 21.08
CA GLN A 434 -8.45 -1.69 20.48
C GLN A 434 -9.14 -0.41 19.96
N GLY A 435 -8.53 0.75 20.15
CA GLY A 435 -9.27 2.01 20.01
C GLY A 435 -9.63 2.26 18.55
N ALA A 436 -10.81 2.80 18.30
CA ALA A 436 -11.34 2.96 16.94
C ALA A 436 -10.82 4.23 16.26
N HIS A 437 -9.52 4.56 16.43
CA HIS A 437 -8.88 5.82 16.00
C HIS A 437 -7.59 5.60 15.18
N HIS A 438 -7.29 4.36 14.77
CA HIS A 438 -6.03 4.06 14.11
C HIS A 438 -5.83 4.86 12.82
N ILE A 439 -4.58 5.15 12.49
CA ILE A 439 -4.18 5.66 11.17
C ILE A 439 -3.60 4.49 10.37
N MET A 440 -4.39 3.95 9.44
CA MET A 440 -3.96 2.81 8.60
C MET A 440 -3.64 3.23 7.16
N GLY A 441 -4.51 4.03 6.52
CA GLY A 441 -4.28 4.51 5.14
C GLY A 441 -3.07 5.45 4.99
N GLY A 442 -2.69 6.11 6.09
CA GLY A 442 -1.64 7.13 6.15
C GLY A 442 -2.02 8.42 5.39
N PRO A 443 -1.17 9.46 5.44
CA PRO A 443 -1.52 10.76 4.90
C PRO A 443 -1.43 10.80 3.36
N VAL A 444 -2.20 11.72 2.77
CA VAL A 444 -2.13 12.18 1.38
C VAL A 444 -1.71 13.65 1.37
N TYR A 445 -0.86 14.06 0.43
CA TYR A 445 -0.35 15.42 0.33
C TYR A 445 -0.80 16.12 -0.95
N TRP A 446 -1.18 17.39 -0.85
CA TRP A 446 -1.34 18.27 -2.00
C TRP A 446 -0.93 19.70 -1.69
N GLU A 447 -0.34 20.37 -2.69
CA GLU A 447 -0.12 21.81 -2.66
C GLU A 447 -1.39 22.49 -3.19
N SER A 448 -2.34 22.77 -2.29
CA SER A 448 -3.59 23.42 -2.64
C SER A 448 -3.32 24.85 -3.13
N PRO A 449 -3.95 25.30 -4.22
CA PRO A 449 -3.89 26.70 -4.66
C PRO A 449 -4.57 27.67 -3.71
N VAL A 450 -5.47 27.17 -2.85
CA VAL A 450 -6.28 27.99 -1.94
C VAL A 450 -5.63 28.05 -0.56
N HIS A 451 -5.16 26.91 -0.05
CA HIS A 451 -4.74 26.74 1.33
C HIS A 451 -3.23 26.53 1.51
N GLY A 452 -2.49 26.35 0.41
CA GLY A 452 -1.09 25.97 0.42
C GLY A 452 -0.89 24.47 0.71
N PRO A 453 0.22 24.07 1.36
CA PRO A 453 0.51 22.67 1.66
C PRO A 453 -0.53 22.07 2.62
N LEU A 454 -1.23 21.02 2.17
CA LEU A 454 -2.20 20.28 2.96
C LEU A 454 -1.82 18.80 3.08
N LEU A 455 -2.04 18.24 4.27
CA LEU A 455 -2.03 16.80 4.53
C LEU A 455 -3.44 16.32 4.89
N TYR A 456 -3.96 15.40 4.10
CA TYR A 456 -5.27 14.77 4.29
C TYR A 456 -5.12 13.44 5.00
N LEU A 457 -6.05 13.15 5.90
CA LEU A 457 -6.03 11.96 6.73
C LEU A 457 -7.44 11.43 6.97
N SER A 458 -7.58 10.11 7.06
CA SER A 458 -8.79 9.46 7.57
C SER A 458 -8.39 8.46 8.65
N PRO A 459 -8.40 8.89 9.92
CA PRO A 459 -8.37 7.96 11.05
C PRO A 459 -9.67 7.14 11.09
N GLU A 460 -9.63 6.03 11.81
CA GLU A 460 -10.82 5.29 12.16
C GLU A 460 -11.77 6.13 13.01
N SER A 461 -13.09 5.89 12.85
CA SER A 461 -14.21 6.51 13.60
C SER A 461 -14.14 8.02 13.77
N GLU A 462 -13.55 8.70 12.79
CA GLU A 462 -13.27 10.13 12.82
C GLU A 462 -13.63 10.75 11.45
N TYR A 463 -13.80 12.07 11.40
CA TYR A 463 -13.95 12.78 10.14
C TYR A 463 -12.68 12.65 9.27
N ILE A 464 -12.84 12.67 7.95
CA ILE A 464 -11.70 12.92 7.07
C ILE A 464 -11.26 14.35 7.36
N GLN A 465 -9.97 14.55 7.61
CA GLN A 465 -9.40 15.81 8.05
C GLN A 465 -8.34 16.28 7.06
N ALA A 466 -8.14 17.59 6.94
CA ALA A 466 -6.92 18.14 6.36
C ALA A 466 -6.23 19.12 7.30
N PHE A 467 -4.90 19.02 7.36
CA PHE A 467 -4.04 19.84 8.20
C PHE A 467 -3.13 20.69 7.31
N ARG A 468 -2.95 21.96 7.67
CA ARG A 468 -1.97 22.83 7.00
C ARG A 468 -0.56 22.42 7.42
N PHE A 469 0.34 22.31 6.46
CA PHE A 469 1.75 22.06 6.72
C PHE A 469 2.59 23.31 6.41
N ASP A 470 3.38 23.77 7.37
CA ASP A 470 4.35 24.85 7.21
C ASP A 470 5.70 24.26 6.77
N LYS A 471 6.02 24.41 5.48
CA LYS A 471 7.30 23.93 4.93
C LYS A 471 8.52 24.64 5.49
N ALA A 472 8.41 25.93 5.82
CA ALA A 472 9.54 26.70 6.34
C ALA A 472 9.93 26.23 7.74
N ARG A 473 8.95 25.83 8.55
CA ARG A 473 9.16 25.31 9.90
C ARG A 473 9.23 23.78 9.98
N SER A 474 8.88 23.08 8.90
CA SER A 474 8.68 21.62 8.90
C SER A 474 7.69 21.16 9.97
N GLN A 475 6.56 21.87 10.09
CA GLN A 475 5.56 21.65 11.14
C GLN A 475 4.16 21.49 10.57
N LEU A 476 3.35 20.66 11.22
CA LEU A 476 1.93 20.52 10.96
C LEU A 476 1.14 21.45 11.90
N ALA A 477 0.07 22.05 11.42
CA ALA A 477 -0.89 22.71 12.31
C ALA A 477 -1.45 21.69 13.33
N PRO A 478 -1.63 22.07 14.61
CA PRO A 478 -2.15 21.15 15.63
C PRO A 478 -3.61 20.77 15.37
N ASP A 479 -4.38 21.67 14.76
CA ASP A 479 -5.78 21.47 14.43
C ASP A 479 -5.98 21.34 12.90
N PRO A 480 -6.92 20.50 12.46
CA PRO A 480 -7.27 20.41 11.05
C PRO A 480 -7.99 21.69 10.60
N VAL A 481 -7.65 22.19 9.41
CA VAL A 481 -8.26 23.38 8.82
C VAL A 481 -9.61 23.09 8.14
N MET A 482 -9.90 21.81 7.87
CA MET A 482 -11.16 21.37 7.29
C MET A 482 -11.44 19.90 7.59
N ARG A 483 -12.73 19.53 7.57
CA ARG A 483 -13.23 18.18 7.86
C ARG A 483 -14.38 17.79 6.94
N SER A 484 -14.58 16.49 6.73
CA SER A 484 -15.77 15.96 6.04
C SER A 484 -17.05 16.24 6.83
N ALA A 485 -18.20 16.20 6.15
CA ALA A 485 -19.51 16.39 6.79
C ALA A 485 -19.94 15.22 7.69
N ALA A 486 -19.36 14.03 7.48
CA ALA A 486 -19.64 12.81 8.26
C ALA A 486 -18.35 12.04 8.57
N PRO A 487 -18.30 11.29 9.69
CA PRO A 487 -17.16 10.47 10.06
C PRO A 487 -17.06 9.19 9.22
N VAL A 488 -15.87 8.61 9.16
CA VAL A 488 -15.63 7.28 8.60
C VAL A 488 -15.55 6.27 9.73
N LEU A 489 -16.51 5.35 9.77
CA LEU A 489 -16.73 4.49 10.93
C LEU A 489 -15.82 3.25 10.92
N ARG A 490 -15.19 2.99 12.08
CA ARG A 490 -14.39 1.79 12.41
C ARG A 490 -13.17 1.58 11.52
N HIS A 491 -12.53 0.43 11.70
CA HIS A 491 -11.39 0.00 10.92
C HIS A 491 -11.68 -0.01 9.42
N PRO A 492 -10.69 0.30 8.55
CA PRO A 492 -9.40 0.96 8.82
C PRO A 492 -9.46 2.50 8.61
N GLY A 493 -10.65 3.10 8.71
CA GLY A 493 -10.94 4.42 8.14
C GLY A 493 -11.07 4.35 6.61
N ALA A 494 -11.06 5.50 5.95
CA ALA A 494 -11.06 5.57 4.48
C ALA A 494 -9.64 5.46 3.94
N ILE A 495 -9.50 4.79 2.80
CA ILE A 495 -8.23 4.75 2.08
C ILE A 495 -8.25 5.84 1.02
N LEU A 496 -7.46 6.89 1.26
CA LEU A 496 -7.50 8.12 0.46
C LEU A 496 -6.60 8.07 -0.77
N SER A 497 -6.99 8.75 -1.84
CA SER A 497 -6.14 9.16 -2.96
C SER A 497 -6.56 10.56 -3.42
N LEU A 498 -5.68 11.30 -4.08
CA LEU A 498 -6.00 12.62 -4.64
C LEU A 498 -5.70 12.65 -6.13
N SER A 499 -6.54 13.35 -6.89
CA SER A 499 -6.26 13.70 -8.28
C SER A 499 -6.39 15.20 -8.46
N ALA A 500 -5.48 15.81 -9.21
CA ALA A 500 -5.53 17.22 -9.55
C ALA A 500 -4.77 17.50 -10.86
N ASN A 501 -4.98 18.67 -11.44
CA ASN A 501 -4.12 19.21 -12.48
C ASN A 501 -3.11 20.18 -11.84
N GLY A 502 -2.00 19.63 -11.32
CA GLY A 502 -1.03 20.38 -10.53
C GLY A 502 -1.70 21.05 -9.31
N SER A 503 -1.48 22.35 -9.19
CA SER A 503 -2.12 23.23 -8.21
C SER A 503 -3.15 24.14 -8.88
N GLN A 504 -3.89 23.65 -9.88
CA GLN A 504 -4.96 24.43 -10.50
C GLN A 504 -6.21 24.43 -9.62
N GLN A 505 -6.76 25.62 -9.35
CA GLN A 505 -7.98 25.77 -8.54
C GLN A 505 -9.16 24.99 -9.14
N GLY A 506 -9.91 24.30 -8.30
CA GLY A 506 -11.07 23.47 -8.71
C GLY A 506 -10.73 22.14 -9.39
N SER A 507 -9.43 21.84 -9.59
CA SER A 507 -9.01 20.54 -10.13
C SER A 507 -8.85 19.45 -9.07
N GLY A 508 -8.63 19.84 -7.80
CA GLY A 508 -8.36 18.92 -6.71
C GLY A 508 -9.59 18.12 -6.29
N ILE A 509 -9.49 16.80 -6.33
CA ILE A 509 -10.50 15.87 -5.84
C ILE A 509 -9.85 14.90 -4.87
N LEU A 510 -10.36 14.85 -3.65
CA LEU A 510 -9.99 13.83 -2.67
C LEU A 510 -10.94 12.64 -2.82
N TRP A 511 -10.39 11.49 -3.20
CA TRP A 511 -11.10 10.23 -3.31
C TRP A 511 -10.95 9.43 -2.03
N ALA A 512 -12.06 8.89 -1.53
CA ALA A 512 -12.10 8.05 -0.35
C ALA A 512 -12.81 6.74 -0.69
N VAL A 513 -12.13 5.61 -0.54
CA VAL A 513 -12.78 4.28 -0.55
C VAL A 513 -12.85 3.75 0.87
N GLN A 514 -14.06 3.36 1.30
CA GLN A 514 -14.35 2.99 2.69
C GLN A 514 -15.49 1.98 2.76
N GLY A 515 -15.74 1.44 3.96
CA GLY A 515 -16.95 0.68 4.24
C GLY A 515 -18.21 1.55 4.24
N ASP A 516 -19.29 1.06 3.65
CA ASP A 516 -20.62 1.68 3.68
C ASP A 516 -21.38 1.23 4.92
N ARG A 517 -21.31 2.00 6.01
CA ARG A 517 -21.82 1.62 7.33
C ARG A 517 -22.77 2.63 7.93
N LYS A 518 -23.61 2.12 8.84
CA LYS A 518 -24.36 2.91 9.83
C LYS A 518 -23.65 2.84 11.18
N VAL A 519 -23.86 3.86 12.02
CA VAL A 519 -23.23 4.02 13.34
C VAL A 519 -23.45 2.78 14.23
N ASP A 520 -24.66 2.22 14.20
CA ASP A 520 -25.04 1.10 15.07
C ASP A 520 -24.71 -0.28 14.48
N SER A 521 -24.02 -0.35 13.34
CA SER A 521 -23.65 -1.63 12.74
C SER A 521 -22.55 -2.31 13.58
N PRO A 522 -22.71 -3.61 13.93
CA PRO A 522 -21.64 -4.39 14.57
C PRO A 522 -20.50 -4.73 13.59
N GLU A 523 -20.69 -4.44 12.30
CA GLU A 523 -19.80 -4.89 11.23
C GLU A 523 -18.43 -4.19 11.21
N ASP A 524 -17.34 -4.95 11.05
CA ASP A 524 -15.96 -4.44 11.11
C ASP A 524 -15.03 -5.12 10.07
N PRO A 525 -14.42 -4.39 9.09
CA PRO A 525 -13.59 -5.03 8.08
C PRO A 525 -12.26 -5.52 8.62
N TRP A 526 -11.97 -5.27 9.89
CA TRP A 526 -10.91 -5.95 10.60
C TRP A 526 -11.04 -7.47 10.45
N ILE A 527 -12.26 -8.02 10.57
CA ILE A 527 -12.54 -9.45 10.59
C ILE A 527 -13.58 -9.96 9.57
N GLU A 528 -14.28 -9.10 8.83
CA GLU A 528 -15.34 -9.56 7.89
C GLU A 528 -15.49 -8.71 6.62
N GLN A 529 -15.95 -9.33 5.53
CA GLN A 529 -16.17 -8.62 4.27
C GLN A 529 -17.44 -7.77 4.36
N ILE A 530 -17.32 -6.51 4.00
CA ILE A 530 -18.42 -5.53 4.07
C ILE A 530 -18.51 -4.74 2.78
N ARG A 531 -19.70 -4.19 2.51
CA ARG A 531 -19.98 -3.38 1.33
C ARG A 531 -19.11 -2.13 1.31
N GLY A 532 -18.51 -1.82 0.16
CA GLY A 532 -17.73 -0.62 -0.07
C GLY A 532 -18.53 0.53 -0.67
N VAL A 533 -18.04 1.75 -0.44
CA VAL A 533 -18.47 2.97 -1.12
C VAL A 533 -17.24 3.78 -1.53
N VAL A 534 -17.27 4.37 -2.72
CA VAL A 534 -16.31 5.39 -3.14
C VAL A 534 -16.97 6.75 -3.03
N ARG A 535 -16.27 7.71 -2.42
CA ARG A 535 -16.69 9.11 -2.29
C ARG A 535 -15.64 10.02 -2.90
N ALA A 536 -16.08 11.13 -3.45
CA ALA A 536 -15.26 12.20 -4.01
C ALA A 536 -15.62 13.50 -3.29
N PHE A 537 -14.62 14.18 -2.74
CA PHE A 537 -14.76 15.47 -2.07
C PHE A 537 -13.99 16.53 -2.85
N ASP A 538 -14.46 17.78 -2.77
CA ASP A 538 -13.65 18.92 -3.18
C ASP A 538 -12.42 18.97 -2.27
N ALA A 539 -11.22 18.88 -2.85
CA ALA A 539 -10.01 18.84 -2.04
C ALA A 539 -9.71 20.19 -1.35
N ASP A 540 -10.33 21.29 -1.78
CA ASP A 540 -10.23 22.60 -1.11
C ASP A 540 -11.36 22.85 -0.10
N ASP A 541 -12.38 21.99 -0.04
CA ASP A 541 -13.50 22.05 0.91
C ASP A 541 -14.09 20.65 1.18
N LEU A 542 -13.61 19.99 2.23
CA LEU A 542 -14.06 18.63 2.59
C LEU A 542 -15.54 18.55 3.03
N SER A 543 -16.17 19.68 3.38
CA SER A 543 -17.61 19.68 3.70
C SER A 543 -18.47 19.40 2.46
N ARG A 544 -17.89 19.62 1.27
CA ARG A 544 -18.53 19.42 -0.03
C ARG A 544 -18.17 18.05 -0.62
N GLU A 545 -19.06 17.08 -0.40
CA GLU A 545 -19.05 15.85 -1.20
C GLU A 545 -19.56 16.13 -2.62
N LEU A 546 -18.74 15.83 -3.62
CA LEU A 546 -19.03 16.04 -5.03
C LEU A 546 -19.85 14.90 -5.61
N TRP A 547 -19.53 13.67 -5.22
CA TRP A 547 -20.14 12.45 -5.74
C TRP A 547 -19.84 11.26 -4.81
N ASN A 548 -20.74 10.27 -4.78
CA ASN A 548 -20.44 8.93 -4.27
C ASN A 548 -21.05 7.82 -5.12
N SER A 549 -20.50 6.61 -5.01
CA SER A 549 -20.91 5.47 -5.84
C SER A 549 -22.35 5.00 -5.63
N LYS A 550 -23.02 5.41 -4.55
CA LYS A 550 -24.44 5.10 -4.30
C LYS A 550 -25.38 6.02 -5.08
N GLN A 551 -24.86 7.09 -5.68
CA GLN A 551 -25.59 8.00 -6.57
C GLN A 551 -25.48 7.58 -8.05
N SER A 552 -24.86 6.43 -8.33
CA SER A 552 -24.68 5.87 -9.68
C SER A 552 -25.30 4.48 -9.74
N ASP A 553 -25.73 4.06 -10.93
CA ASP A 553 -26.23 2.69 -11.21
C ASP A 553 -25.10 1.65 -11.29
N GLY A 554 -23.98 1.90 -10.61
CA GLY A 554 -22.82 1.02 -10.59
C GLY A 554 -23.08 -0.23 -9.74
N PRO A 555 -22.33 -1.33 -9.98
CA PRO A 555 -22.55 -2.56 -9.24
C PRO A 555 -22.07 -2.41 -7.79
N GLU A 556 -22.77 -3.09 -6.88
CA GLU A 556 -22.31 -3.23 -5.50
C GLU A 556 -20.98 -4.02 -5.44
N PHE A 557 -20.17 -3.73 -4.43
CA PHE A 557 -18.88 -4.36 -4.23
C PHE A 557 -18.48 -4.41 -2.76
N ASN A 558 -17.57 -5.32 -2.45
CA ASN A 558 -16.97 -5.48 -1.13
C ASN A 558 -15.69 -4.65 -1.05
N PHE A 559 -15.54 -3.95 0.06
CA PHE A 559 -14.45 -3.02 0.33
C PHE A 559 -13.09 -3.73 0.38
N ALA A 560 -12.16 -3.30 -0.48
CA ALA A 560 -10.77 -3.74 -0.44
C ALA A 560 -9.97 -2.95 0.60
N LYS A 561 -9.90 -3.47 1.83
CA LYS A 561 -9.22 -2.77 2.93
C LYS A 561 -7.75 -2.48 2.63
N PHE A 562 -7.28 -1.31 3.07
CA PHE A 562 -5.93 -0.75 2.86
C PHE A 562 -5.56 -0.31 1.44
N THR A 563 -6.37 -0.63 0.43
CA THR A 563 -6.04 -0.35 -0.97
C THR A 563 -6.75 0.91 -1.47
N PRO A 564 -6.02 1.97 -1.89
CA PRO A 564 -6.63 3.16 -2.44
C PRO A 564 -7.20 2.90 -3.85
N VAL A 565 -8.09 3.77 -4.29
CA VAL A 565 -8.42 3.87 -5.72
C VAL A 565 -7.21 4.39 -6.50
N THR A 566 -7.14 4.05 -7.78
CA THR A 566 -6.19 4.64 -8.72
C THR A 566 -6.94 5.57 -9.65
N VAL A 567 -6.46 6.81 -9.80
CA VAL A 567 -7.09 7.83 -10.64
C VAL A 567 -6.14 8.24 -11.74
N ALA A 568 -6.55 8.08 -12.99
CA ALA A 568 -5.76 8.47 -14.15
C ALA A 568 -6.61 8.61 -15.41
N ASN A 569 -6.33 9.67 -16.18
CA ASN A 569 -6.88 9.94 -17.51
C ASN A 569 -8.41 9.94 -17.56
N GLY A 570 -9.06 10.56 -16.56
CA GLY A 570 -10.52 10.64 -16.51
C GLY A 570 -11.21 9.43 -15.90
N LYS A 571 -10.45 8.46 -15.38
CA LYS A 571 -11.00 7.21 -14.84
C LYS A 571 -10.53 6.95 -13.41
N VAL A 572 -11.42 6.37 -12.62
CA VAL A 572 -11.19 5.93 -11.23
C VAL A 572 -11.33 4.41 -11.19
N TYR A 573 -10.21 3.73 -10.95
CA TYR A 573 -10.11 2.27 -10.86
C TYR A 573 -10.21 1.85 -9.40
N VAL A 574 -11.30 1.15 -9.07
CA VAL A 574 -11.66 0.77 -7.71
C VAL A 574 -11.33 -0.71 -7.50
N PRO A 575 -10.32 -1.02 -6.65
CA PRO A 575 -10.06 -2.40 -6.24
C PRO A 575 -11.20 -2.91 -5.34
N THR A 576 -11.55 -4.19 -5.45
CA THR A 576 -12.63 -4.79 -4.67
C THR A 576 -12.27 -6.19 -4.19
N PHE A 577 -13.00 -6.67 -3.17
CA PHE A 577 -13.03 -8.08 -2.76
C PHE A 577 -14.23 -8.83 -3.37
N SER A 578 -14.61 -8.47 -4.60
CA SER A 578 -15.77 -9.02 -5.31
C SER A 578 -15.43 -9.63 -6.66
N GLY A 579 -14.17 -10.02 -6.88
CA GLY A 579 -13.72 -10.60 -8.15
C GLY A 579 -13.86 -9.64 -9.34
N LYS A 580 -13.79 -8.33 -9.11
CA LYS A 580 -13.90 -7.32 -10.16
C LYS A 580 -13.12 -6.04 -9.85
N LEU A 581 -12.55 -5.43 -10.87
CA LEU A 581 -12.14 -4.03 -10.86
C LEU A 581 -13.32 -3.20 -11.37
N ILE A 582 -13.78 -2.22 -10.59
CA ILE A 582 -14.85 -1.31 -11.02
C ILE A 582 -14.23 -0.02 -11.53
N VAL A 583 -14.73 0.51 -12.65
CA VAL A 583 -14.22 1.73 -13.26
C VAL A 583 -15.32 2.78 -13.34
N TYR A 584 -15.06 3.94 -12.75
CA TYR A 584 -15.90 5.14 -12.85
C TYR A 584 -15.21 6.20 -13.71
N GLY A 585 -15.99 7.11 -14.30
CA GLY A 585 -15.49 8.20 -15.14
C GLY A 585 -16.63 9.11 -15.60
N LEU A 586 -16.30 10.06 -16.48
CA LEU A 586 -17.31 10.91 -17.12
C LEU A 586 -18.20 10.06 -18.03
N LYS A 587 -19.52 10.22 -17.89
CA LYS A 587 -20.53 9.59 -18.72
C LYS A 587 -20.35 10.06 -20.19
N PRO A 588 -20.53 9.17 -21.18
CA PRO A 588 -20.46 9.52 -22.60
C PRO A 588 -21.40 10.63 -23.01
#